data_AF-A0A7S1LMP0-F1
#
_entry.id   AF-A0A7S1LMP0-F1
#
_cell.length_a   1.000
_cell.length_b   1.000
_cell.length_c   1.000
_cell.angle_alpha   90.00
_cell.angle_beta   90.00
_cell.angle_gamma   90.00
#
_symmetry.space_group_name_H-M   'P 1'
#
loop_
_entity.id
_entity.type
_entity.pdbx_description
1 polymer ?
#
loop_
_entity_poly.entity_id
_entity_poly.type
_entity_poly.pdbx_seq_one_letter_code
_entity_poly.pdbx_strand_id
1 'polypeptide(L)'
;QALLVAGGFSWAHEPLQGYAIRSEVKVGVMSLSTLGRPAAASWRHSRLPAARFFAAGSGKIKMTTEEAFVKVLQKHQIKNAFGIIGSAMMPISDLFPAAGIKFWDCAHECNAGMMADGFSRTTGQMSMMIAQNGPGITNFVTPVKTAYWNHTPLLLVTPQAANKTIGQGGFQEVEQMAMFKDCVCYQEELRDPTRITEVLNRCIEKAIRGSAPVQMNIPRDMWCKVVEIEIPGGVQLERSPGGVKSVASAAELLSAAKFPVILNGAGTILADGGIEASRKLAERLSAPVCCNYQHNDAFPGSHRFFAGPLGYNGSKAAMELISKADVVLALGTRLNPFST
;
A
#
# COMPACT_ATOMS: atom_id res chain seq x y z
N GLN A 1 -0.80 31.38 41.89
CA GLN A 1 0.32 32.13 41.28
C GLN A 1 0.88 31.26 40.17
N ALA A 2 0.91 31.80 38.95
CA ALA A 2 1.21 31.08 37.71
C ALA A 2 2.69 30.70 37.61
N LEU A 3 2.96 29.50 37.10
CA LEU A 3 4.28 29.07 36.66
C LEU A 3 4.31 29.20 35.13
N LEU A 4 4.98 30.23 34.63
CA LEU A 4 5.31 30.41 33.22
C LEU A 4 6.69 29.76 32.97
N VAL A 5 6.76 28.78 32.10
CA VAL A 5 8.02 28.27 31.56
C VAL A 5 8.19 28.84 30.15
N ALA A 6 9.12 29.78 30.02
CA ALA A 6 9.67 30.21 28.75
C ALA A 6 10.88 29.31 28.43
N GLY A 7 10.89 28.72 27.24
CA GLY A 7 11.99 27.88 26.76
C GLY A 7 12.02 27.89 25.25
N GLY A 8 12.53 28.98 24.67
CA GLY A 8 13.00 28.99 23.29
C GLY A 8 14.42 28.45 23.24
N PHE A 9 14.66 27.40 22.45
CA PHE A 9 16.00 27.08 21.96
C PHE A 9 15.93 26.70 20.48
N SER A 10 16.62 27.52 19.71
CA SER A 10 16.95 27.40 18.29
C SER A 10 17.85 26.19 18.06
N TRP A 11 17.54 25.37 17.05
CA TRP A 11 18.52 24.44 16.47
C TRP A 11 19.16 25.10 15.26
N ALA A 12 20.41 25.52 15.46
CA ALA A 12 21.30 25.97 14.41
C ALA A 12 21.64 24.82 13.46
N HIS A 13 21.65 25.12 12.16
CA HIS A 13 22.24 24.30 11.12
C HIS A 13 23.76 24.25 11.32
N GLU A 14 24.31 23.06 11.55
CA GLU A 14 25.68 22.72 11.16
C GLU A 14 25.67 21.55 10.18
N PRO A 15 26.48 21.61 9.10
CA PRO A 15 26.52 20.57 8.08
C PRO A 15 27.45 19.43 8.51
N LEU A 16 26.93 18.20 8.55
CA LEU A 16 27.76 17.01 8.64
C LEU A 16 28.62 16.88 7.37
N GLN A 17 29.90 17.18 7.51
CA GLN A 17 30.93 16.89 6.53
C GLN A 17 31.14 15.38 6.40
N GLY A 18 30.95 14.88 5.17
CA GLY A 18 31.89 13.96 4.52
C GLY A 18 31.77 12.46 4.84
N TYR A 19 31.02 11.74 4.00
CA TYR A 19 31.54 10.57 3.27
C TYR A 19 30.93 10.59 1.87
N ALA A 20 31.67 11.16 0.92
CA ALA A 20 31.26 11.17 -0.48
C ALA A 20 31.61 9.80 -1.11
N ILE A 21 30.60 8.96 -1.32
CA ILE A 21 30.71 7.85 -2.27
C ILE A 21 30.65 8.47 -3.67
N ARG A 22 31.82 8.64 -4.29
CA ARG A 22 31.92 8.94 -5.72
C ARG A 22 31.72 7.65 -6.51
N SER A 23 30.56 7.49 -7.13
CA SER A 23 30.42 6.76 -8.40
C SER A 23 29.08 7.12 -9.05
N GLU A 24 29.10 7.31 -10.37
CA GLU A 24 27.88 7.44 -11.17
C GLU A 24 27.08 6.14 -11.10
N VAL A 25 26.05 6.11 -10.26
CA VAL A 25 25.11 4.98 -10.21
C VAL A 25 24.11 5.12 -11.36
N LYS A 26 24.24 4.29 -12.39
CA LYS A 26 23.18 4.12 -13.40
C LYS A 26 22.07 3.25 -12.82
N VAL A 27 20.96 3.88 -12.43
CA VAL A 27 19.78 3.21 -11.88
C VAL A 27 18.95 2.62 -13.03
N GLY A 28 18.77 1.30 -13.04
CA GLY A 28 17.84 0.59 -13.93
C GLY A 28 16.79 -0.17 -13.12
N VAL A 29 15.51 -0.01 -13.47
CA VAL A 29 14.38 -0.68 -12.83
C VAL A 29 13.95 -1.89 -13.67
N MET A 30 13.80 -3.06 -13.06
CA MET A 30 13.46 -4.31 -13.75
C MET A 30 12.43 -5.13 -12.96
N SER A 31 11.54 -5.83 -13.67
CA SER A 31 10.54 -6.76 -13.13
C SER A 31 10.63 -8.09 -13.88
N LEU A 32 10.45 -9.22 -13.19
CA LEU A 32 10.57 -10.58 -13.74
C LEU A 32 9.25 -11.34 -13.61
N SER A 33 8.80 -11.98 -14.69
CA SER A 33 7.72 -12.97 -14.65
C SER A 33 8.02 -14.15 -15.59
N THR A 34 8.00 -15.38 -15.05
CA THR A 34 7.27 -16.57 -15.56
C THR A 34 7.62 -17.86 -14.78
N LEU A 35 6.58 -18.68 -14.56
CA LEU A 35 6.54 -20.10 -14.14
C LEU A 35 6.65 -20.49 -12.64
N GLY A 36 5.47 -20.85 -12.08
CA GLY A 36 5.19 -22.15 -11.42
C GLY A 36 5.59 -22.39 -9.94
N ARG A 37 4.66 -22.06 -9.02
CA ARG A 37 4.41 -22.46 -7.58
C ARG A 37 5.37 -23.42 -6.84
N PRO A 38 5.66 -23.18 -5.53
CA PRO A 38 4.68 -23.13 -4.41
C PRO A 38 4.63 -21.80 -3.62
N ALA A 39 3.75 -21.74 -2.60
CA ALA A 39 3.10 -20.53 -2.06
C ALA A 39 3.89 -19.78 -0.96
N ALA A 40 4.14 -18.48 -1.21
CA ALA A 40 4.38 -17.43 -0.22
C ALA A 40 3.39 -16.26 -0.48
N ALA A 41 3.26 -15.33 0.46
CA ALA A 41 2.28 -14.23 0.45
C ALA A 41 2.53 -13.21 -0.68
N SER A 42 2.20 -13.58 -1.92
CA SER A 42 1.96 -12.62 -2.99
C SER A 42 0.63 -11.92 -2.74
N TRP A 43 0.43 -10.70 -3.27
CA TRP A 43 -0.92 -10.17 -3.41
C TRP A 43 -1.70 -11.15 -4.27
N ARG A 44 -2.48 -12.02 -3.62
CA ARG A 44 -3.41 -12.95 -4.25
C ARG A 44 -4.53 -12.11 -4.81
N HIS A 45 -4.24 -11.43 -5.90
CA HIS A 45 -5.19 -11.31 -6.97
C HIS A 45 -5.46 -12.76 -7.31
N SER A 46 -6.59 -13.30 -6.87
CA SER A 46 -7.14 -14.49 -7.52
C SER A 46 -6.91 -14.26 -8.99
N ARG A 47 -6.17 -15.15 -9.68
CA ARG A 47 -6.27 -15.19 -11.14
C ARG A 47 -7.75 -15.36 -11.38
N LEU A 48 -8.43 -14.26 -11.67
CA LEU A 48 -9.73 -14.33 -12.28
C LEU A 48 -9.47 -15.21 -13.50
N PRO A 49 -10.28 -16.26 -13.71
CA PRO A 49 -10.10 -17.12 -14.88
C PRO A 49 -9.91 -16.22 -16.10
N ALA A 50 -8.91 -16.57 -16.93
CA ALA A 50 -8.46 -15.82 -18.11
C ALA A 50 -9.58 -14.92 -18.64
N ALA A 51 -9.35 -13.60 -18.58
CA ALA A 51 -10.35 -12.56 -18.76
C ALA A 51 -11.55 -13.01 -19.62
N ARG A 52 -12.58 -13.55 -18.94
CA ARG A 52 -13.92 -13.23 -19.41
C ARG A 52 -13.99 -11.73 -19.17
N PHE A 53 -13.91 -10.96 -20.25
CA PHE A 53 -14.55 -9.65 -20.27
C PHE A 53 -15.94 -9.91 -19.68
N PHE A 54 -16.13 -9.59 -18.40
CA PHE A 54 -17.46 -9.35 -17.91
C PHE A 54 -17.89 -8.19 -18.77
N ALA A 55 -18.71 -8.48 -19.79
CA ALA A 55 -19.39 -7.44 -20.52
C ALA A 55 -19.87 -6.45 -19.46
N ALA A 56 -19.42 -5.19 -19.58
CA ALA A 56 -19.99 -4.13 -18.78
C ALA A 56 -21.51 -4.32 -18.90
N GLY A 57 -22.18 -4.61 -17.78
CA GLY A 57 -23.62 -4.69 -17.78
C GLY A 57 -24.09 -3.33 -18.23
N SER A 58 -24.47 -3.22 -19.51
CA SER A 58 -24.68 -1.96 -20.18
C SER A 58 -26.03 -1.41 -19.73
N GLY A 59 -26.00 -0.69 -18.61
CA GLY A 59 -27.17 -0.04 -18.06
C GLY A 59 -26.88 0.56 -16.70
N LYS A 60 -27.21 1.84 -16.53
CA LYS A 60 -27.33 2.43 -15.20
C LYS A 60 -28.43 1.69 -14.46
N ILE A 61 -28.15 1.28 -13.23
CA ILE A 61 -29.12 0.59 -12.37
C ILE A 61 -29.48 1.56 -11.24
N LYS A 62 -30.78 1.67 -10.96
CA LYS A 62 -31.28 2.46 -9.83
C LYS A 62 -31.00 1.71 -8.53
N MET A 63 -30.21 2.29 -7.63
CA MET A 63 -29.84 1.71 -6.34
C MET A 63 -29.47 2.80 -5.34
N THR A 64 -29.32 2.45 -4.06
CA THR A 64 -28.78 3.39 -3.08
C THR A 64 -27.27 3.56 -3.25
N THR A 65 -26.74 4.69 -2.77
CA THR A 65 -25.29 4.93 -2.70
C THR A 65 -24.54 3.85 -1.92
N GLU A 66 -25.15 3.30 -0.89
CA GLU A 66 -24.62 2.25 -0.02
C GLU A 66 -24.55 0.92 -0.76
N GLU A 67 -25.62 0.56 -1.48
CA GLU A 67 -25.63 -0.62 -2.35
C GLU A 67 -24.56 -0.51 -3.44
N ALA A 68 -24.40 0.67 -4.04
CA ALA A 68 -23.39 0.93 -5.05
C ALA A 68 -21.96 0.81 -4.47
N PHE A 69 -21.72 1.40 -3.30
CA PHE A 69 -20.45 1.33 -2.57
C PHE A 69 -20.05 -0.13 -2.28
N VAL A 70 -20.98 -0.91 -1.70
CA VAL A 70 -20.78 -2.32 -1.37
C VAL A 70 -20.51 -3.17 -2.61
N LYS A 71 -21.24 -2.96 -3.70
CA LYS A 71 -21.01 -3.73 -4.94
C LYS A 71 -19.62 -3.49 -5.54
N VAL A 72 -19.08 -2.28 -5.41
CA VAL A 72 -17.68 -2.01 -5.82
C VAL A 72 -16.69 -2.72 -4.90
N LEU A 73 -16.90 -2.73 -3.58
CA LEU A 73 -16.05 -3.49 -2.66
C LEU A 73 -16.05 -4.99 -2.99
N GLN A 74 -17.22 -5.57 -3.27
CA GLN A 74 -17.36 -6.97 -3.66
C GLN A 74 -16.58 -7.28 -4.95
N LYS A 75 -16.64 -6.37 -5.93
CA LYS A 75 -15.93 -6.51 -7.21
C LYS A 75 -14.42 -6.52 -7.03
N HIS A 76 -13.91 -5.69 -6.12
CA HIS A 76 -12.50 -5.66 -5.72
C HIS A 76 -12.12 -6.72 -4.67
N GLN A 77 -13.07 -7.57 -4.28
CA GLN A 77 -12.91 -8.60 -3.25
C GLN A 77 -12.43 -8.06 -1.88
N ILE A 78 -12.79 -6.82 -1.56
CA ILE A 78 -12.54 -6.23 -0.24
C ILE A 78 -13.61 -6.76 0.71
N LYS A 79 -13.27 -7.83 1.43
CA LYS A 79 -14.19 -8.58 2.31
C LYS A 79 -13.98 -8.33 3.79
N ASN A 80 -12.99 -7.53 4.16
CA ASN A 80 -12.63 -7.27 5.55
C ASN A 80 -12.55 -5.77 5.81
N ALA A 81 -13.28 -5.33 6.82
CA ALA A 81 -13.28 -3.97 7.31
C ALA A 81 -12.91 -3.97 8.80
N PHE A 82 -12.04 -3.06 9.22
CA PHE A 82 -11.55 -2.96 10.59
C PHE A 82 -11.84 -1.56 11.15
N GLY A 83 -12.34 -1.48 12.38
CA GLY A 83 -12.51 -0.21 13.07
C GLY A 83 -13.64 -0.21 14.09
N ILE A 84 -14.25 0.96 14.28
CA ILE A 84 -15.38 1.19 15.17
C ILE A 84 -16.43 1.98 14.39
N ILE A 85 -17.63 1.44 14.22
CA ILE A 85 -18.69 2.14 13.50
C ILE A 85 -19.30 3.21 14.39
N GLY A 86 -19.34 4.45 13.89
CA GLY A 86 -20.15 5.53 14.45
C GLY A 86 -21.28 5.95 13.51
N SER A 87 -22.09 6.91 13.97
CA SER A 87 -23.29 7.39 13.27
C SER A 87 -23.05 7.83 11.82
N ALA A 88 -21.84 8.25 11.46
CA ALA A 88 -21.52 8.71 10.12
C ALA A 88 -21.28 7.58 9.11
N MET A 89 -21.07 6.35 9.59
CA MET A 89 -20.82 5.16 8.78
C MET A 89 -21.88 4.06 8.96
N MET A 90 -22.89 4.29 9.79
CA MET A 90 -24.05 3.39 9.95
C MET A 90 -24.78 3.05 8.63
N PRO A 91 -24.95 3.97 7.65
CA PRO A 91 -25.72 3.63 6.45
C PRO A 91 -25.22 2.40 5.69
N ILE A 92 -23.90 2.14 5.70
CA ILE A 92 -23.32 0.99 5.00
C ILE A 92 -23.19 -0.27 5.88
N SER A 93 -23.24 -0.15 7.22
CA SER A 93 -22.92 -1.27 8.11
C SER A 93 -23.93 -2.41 8.00
N ASP A 94 -25.20 -2.09 7.83
CA ASP A 94 -26.28 -3.09 7.75
C ASP A 94 -26.20 -3.94 6.49
N LEU A 95 -25.52 -3.45 5.45
CA LEU A 95 -25.31 -4.18 4.20
C LEU A 95 -24.15 -5.18 4.28
N PHE A 96 -23.21 -5.01 5.22
CA PHE A 96 -21.99 -5.83 5.28
C PHE A 96 -22.25 -7.34 5.40
N PRO A 97 -23.16 -7.82 6.28
CA PRO A 97 -23.45 -9.25 6.39
C PRO A 97 -23.98 -9.84 5.07
N ALA A 98 -24.97 -9.19 4.45
CA ALA A 98 -25.55 -9.63 3.18
C ALA A 98 -24.53 -9.55 2.03
N ALA A 99 -23.57 -8.62 2.11
CA ALA A 99 -22.51 -8.47 1.14
C ALA A 99 -21.36 -9.48 1.28
N GLY A 100 -21.32 -10.25 2.38
CA GLY A 100 -20.18 -11.09 2.72
C GLY A 100 -18.93 -10.30 3.14
N ILE A 101 -19.12 -9.07 3.64
CA ILE A 101 -18.06 -8.24 4.22
C ILE A 101 -18.06 -8.49 5.72
N LYS A 102 -16.93 -8.98 6.23
CA LYS A 102 -16.72 -9.15 7.67
C LYS A 102 -16.22 -7.84 8.27
N PHE A 103 -16.99 -7.31 9.21
CA PHE A 103 -16.55 -6.22 10.07
C PHE A 103 -15.86 -6.77 11.31
N TRP A 104 -14.64 -6.30 11.56
CA TRP A 104 -13.84 -6.61 12.73
C TRP A 104 -13.91 -5.42 13.67
N ASP A 105 -14.88 -5.49 14.58
CA ASP A 105 -15.04 -4.49 15.64
C ASP A 105 -13.88 -4.55 16.62
N CYS A 106 -13.39 -3.38 17.02
CA CYS A 106 -12.18 -3.21 17.82
C CYS A 106 -12.44 -2.25 18.98
N ALA A 107 -11.66 -2.35 20.06
CA ALA A 107 -11.81 -1.43 21.19
C ALA A 107 -11.19 -0.04 20.95
N HIS A 108 -10.33 0.10 19.93
CA HIS A 108 -9.68 1.36 19.57
C HIS A 108 -9.27 1.35 18.08
N GLU A 109 -9.46 2.45 17.36
CA GLU A 109 -9.21 2.52 15.92
C GLU A 109 -7.72 2.35 15.57
N CYS A 110 -6.80 2.89 16.39
CA CYS A 110 -5.37 2.61 16.25
C CYS A 110 -5.06 1.10 16.11
N ASN A 111 -5.61 0.27 17.01
CA ASN A 111 -5.43 -1.18 16.98
C ASN A 111 -6.09 -1.79 15.74
N ALA A 112 -7.28 -1.33 15.39
CA ALA A 112 -7.98 -1.76 14.18
C ALA A 112 -7.17 -1.50 12.92
N GLY A 113 -6.51 -0.33 12.84
CA GLY A 113 -5.64 0.02 11.72
C GLY A 113 -4.38 -0.83 11.66
N MET A 114 -3.77 -1.15 12.81
CA MET A 114 -2.64 -2.10 12.86
C MET A 114 -3.07 -3.52 12.44
N MET A 115 -4.28 -3.94 12.82
CA MET A 115 -4.86 -5.21 12.35
C MET A 115 -5.09 -5.20 10.84
N ALA A 116 -5.62 -4.11 10.28
CA ALA A 116 -5.81 -3.95 8.85
C ALA A 116 -4.49 -4.05 8.07
N ASP A 117 -3.44 -3.36 8.54
CA ASP A 117 -2.09 -3.45 7.96
C ASP A 117 -1.55 -4.89 8.01
N GLY A 118 -1.54 -5.50 9.21
CA GLY A 118 -1.06 -6.86 9.41
C GLY A 118 -1.82 -7.90 8.58
N PHE A 119 -3.16 -7.82 8.56
CA PHE A 119 -4.01 -8.67 7.74
C PHE A 119 -3.64 -8.57 6.26
N SER A 120 -3.49 -7.34 5.75
CA SER A 120 -3.30 -7.14 4.32
C SER A 120 -1.93 -7.61 3.86
N ARG A 121 -0.88 -7.40 4.67
CA ARG A 121 0.48 -7.91 4.37
C ARG A 121 0.57 -9.43 4.43
N THR A 122 -0.08 -10.06 5.39
CA THR A 122 0.01 -11.52 5.59
C THR A 122 -0.84 -12.31 4.60
N THR A 123 -1.98 -11.77 4.19
CA THR A 123 -2.91 -12.45 3.27
C THR A 123 -2.72 -12.05 1.82
N GLY A 124 -2.09 -10.90 1.55
CA GLY A 124 -2.04 -10.29 0.23
C GLY A 124 -3.42 -9.84 -0.27
N GLN A 125 -4.38 -9.60 0.63
CA GLN A 125 -5.71 -9.11 0.33
C GLN A 125 -5.89 -7.70 0.89
N MET A 126 -6.39 -6.77 0.07
CA MET A 126 -6.64 -5.40 0.52
C MET A 126 -7.80 -5.38 1.51
N SER A 127 -7.66 -4.61 2.59
CA SER A 127 -8.72 -4.38 3.57
C SER A 127 -9.10 -2.91 3.69
N MET A 128 -10.23 -2.67 4.35
CA MET A 128 -10.80 -1.35 4.56
C MET A 128 -10.70 -0.94 6.04
N MET A 129 -10.44 0.33 6.29
CA MET A 129 -10.45 0.96 7.60
C MET A 129 -11.63 1.93 7.66
N ILE A 130 -12.48 1.80 8.68
CA ILE A 130 -13.68 2.63 8.88
C ILE A 130 -13.75 3.10 10.32
N ALA A 131 -14.01 4.38 10.54
CA ALA A 131 -14.45 4.85 11.84
C ALA A 131 -15.38 6.07 11.76
N GLN A 132 -15.78 6.58 12.92
CA GLN A 132 -16.52 7.84 13.06
C GLN A 132 -15.67 9.06 12.67
N ASN A 133 -16.30 10.08 12.08
CA ASN A 133 -15.62 11.34 11.75
C ASN A 133 -15.07 12.01 13.01
N GLY A 134 -13.98 12.77 12.87
CA GLY A 134 -13.34 13.38 14.03
C GLY A 134 -12.51 12.36 14.81
N PRO A 135 -12.78 12.10 16.12
CA PRO A 135 -11.89 11.31 16.96
C PRO A 135 -11.57 9.93 16.39
N GLY A 136 -12.56 9.23 15.83
CA GLY A 136 -12.35 7.89 15.30
C GLY A 136 -11.36 7.87 14.14
N ILE A 137 -11.54 8.76 13.17
CA ILE A 137 -10.59 8.91 12.06
C ILE A 137 -9.23 9.46 12.53
N THR A 138 -9.18 10.39 13.49
CA THR A 138 -7.88 10.88 14.00
C THR A 138 -7.05 9.77 14.67
N ASN A 139 -7.70 8.79 15.29
CA ASN A 139 -7.03 7.63 15.87
C ASN A 139 -6.38 6.70 14.82
N PHE A 140 -6.67 6.88 13.53
CA PHE A 140 -6.03 6.15 12.43
C PHE A 140 -4.74 6.79 11.89
N VAL A 141 -4.36 8.00 12.32
CA VAL A 141 -3.16 8.68 11.79
C VAL A 141 -1.92 7.79 11.88
N THR A 142 -1.67 7.23 13.06
CA THR A 142 -0.51 6.34 13.30
C THR A 142 -0.56 5.08 12.42
N PRO A 143 -1.60 4.22 12.45
CA PRO A 143 -1.59 3.00 11.66
C PRO A 143 -1.61 3.25 10.15
N VAL A 144 -2.26 4.31 9.65
CA VAL A 144 -2.23 4.64 8.22
C VAL A 144 -0.83 5.05 7.80
N LYS A 145 -0.12 5.86 8.60
CA LYS A 145 1.27 6.21 8.30
C LYS A 145 2.20 5.01 8.37
N THR A 146 1.97 4.09 9.30
CA THR A 146 2.67 2.79 9.38
C THR A 146 2.45 1.99 8.10
N ALA A 147 1.19 1.81 7.68
CA ALA A 147 0.84 1.10 6.45
C ALA A 147 1.45 1.73 5.19
N TYR A 148 1.54 3.06 5.14
CA TYR A 148 2.22 3.79 4.05
C TYR A 148 3.69 3.41 3.93
N TRP A 149 4.41 3.35 5.04
CA TRP A 149 5.82 2.96 5.06
C TRP A 149 6.02 1.45 4.86
N ASN A 150 5.05 0.64 5.27
CA ASN A 150 5.03 -0.80 5.05
C ASN A 150 4.61 -1.21 3.64
N HIS A 151 4.26 -0.25 2.78
CA HIS A 151 3.79 -0.46 1.41
C HIS A 151 2.47 -1.25 1.31
N THR A 152 1.57 -1.01 2.26
CA THR A 152 0.32 -1.74 2.34
C THR A 152 -0.80 -0.96 1.65
N PRO A 153 -1.38 -1.46 0.54
CA PRO A 153 -2.62 -0.92 -0.01
C PRO A 153 -3.77 -1.17 0.97
N LEU A 154 -4.33 -0.07 1.48
CA LEU A 154 -5.49 -0.04 2.38
C LEU A 154 -6.47 1.03 1.90
N LEU A 155 -7.76 0.77 2.08
CA LEU A 155 -8.81 1.77 1.83
C LEU A 155 -9.21 2.39 3.17
N LEU A 156 -8.82 3.64 3.42
CA LEU A 156 -9.34 4.44 4.52
C LEU A 156 -10.61 5.16 4.05
N VAL A 157 -11.75 4.86 4.65
CA VAL A 157 -13.00 5.59 4.39
C VAL A 157 -13.24 6.56 5.53
N THR A 158 -13.15 7.85 5.25
CA THR A 158 -13.37 8.89 6.25
C THR A 158 -14.74 9.51 6.05
N PRO A 159 -15.69 9.33 6.98
CA PRO A 159 -16.91 10.12 6.95
C PRO A 159 -16.62 11.59 7.22
N GLN A 160 -17.44 12.49 6.67
CA GLN A 160 -17.34 13.94 6.88
C GLN A 160 -18.71 14.52 7.28
N ALA A 161 -18.70 15.70 7.91
CA ALA A 161 -19.91 16.49 8.13
C ALA A 161 -20.66 16.74 6.80
N ALA A 162 -21.97 17.01 6.90
CA ALA A 162 -22.77 17.30 5.71
C ALA A 162 -22.27 18.60 5.05
N ASN A 163 -22.25 18.67 3.73
CA ASN A 163 -21.65 19.78 2.98
C ASN A 163 -22.11 21.17 3.43
N LYS A 164 -23.40 21.33 3.75
CA LYS A 164 -23.98 22.61 4.19
C LYS A 164 -23.51 23.09 5.57
N THR A 165 -22.98 22.18 6.38
CA THR A 165 -22.59 22.45 7.78
C THR A 165 -21.08 22.40 7.98
N ILE A 166 -20.30 22.10 6.94
CA ILE A 166 -18.83 22.13 7.03
C ILE A 166 -18.37 23.56 7.36
N GLY A 167 -17.43 23.69 8.30
CA GLY A 167 -16.88 24.93 8.81
C GLY A 167 -17.68 25.58 9.94
N GLN A 168 -18.79 24.97 10.38
CA GLN A 168 -19.66 25.54 11.41
C GLN A 168 -19.35 25.05 12.83
N GLY A 169 -18.31 24.23 13.00
CA GLY A 169 -17.99 23.63 14.31
C GLY A 169 -18.97 22.52 14.67
N GLY A 170 -19.39 21.75 13.66
CA GLY A 170 -20.32 20.63 13.83
C GLY A 170 -19.77 19.55 14.76
N PHE A 171 -20.66 18.69 15.25
CA PHE A 171 -20.27 17.59 16.13
C PHE A 171 -19.18 16.71 15.51
N GLN A 172 -18.04 16.60 16.21
CA GLN A 172 -16.86 15.82 15.78
C GLN A 172 -16.30 16.25 14.42
N GLU A 173 -16.50 17.51 14.02
CA GLU A 173 -15.93 18.06 12.81
C GLU A 173 -14.41 18.21 12.92
N VAL A 174 -13.67 17.69 11.93
CA VAL A 174 -12.21 17.78 11.83
C VAL A 174 -11.84 17.90 10.35
N GLU A 175 -10.78 18.65 10.04
CA GLU A 175 -10.19 18.64 8.70
C GLU A 175 -9.33 17.38 8.50
N GLN A 176 -10.02 16.29 8.15
CA GLN A 176 -9.43 14.97 7.97
C GLN A 176 -8.58 14.86 6.70
N MET A 177 -8.89 15.57 5.61
CA MET A 177 -8.10 15.48 4.37
C MET A 177 -6.72 16.12 4.53
N ALA A 178 -6.63 17.26 5.21
CA ALA A 178 -5.36 17.89 5.57
C ALA A 178 -4.54 16.99 6.48
N MET A 179 -5.19 16.35 7.45
CA MET A 179 -4.53 15.46 8.42
C MET A 179 -3.87 14.24 7.75
N PHE A 180 -4.51 13.67 6.73
CA PHE A 180 -4.01 12.48 6.04
C PHE A 180 -3.21 12.78 4.77
N LYS A 181 -3.05 14.04 4.38
CA LYS A 181 -2.37 14.47 3.14
C LYS A 181 -1.02 13.79 2.91
N ASP A 182 -0.22 13.65 3.97
CA ASP A 182 1.11 13.01 3.92
C ASP A 182 1.11 11.56 4.43
N CYS A 183 -0.06 11.01 4.77
CA CYS A 183 -0.24 9.65 5.28
C CYS A 183 -0.71 8.68 4.19
N VAL A 184 -1.29 9.18 3.10
CA VAL A 184 -1.84 8.37 2.01
C VAL A 184 -1.17 8.71 0.68
N CYS A 185 -1.16 7.79 -0.27
CA CYS A 185 -0.63 8.04 -1.62
C CYS A 185 -1.63 8.76 -2.54
N TYR A 186 -2.91 8.77 -2.15
CA TYR A 186 -3.99 9.45 -2.87
C TYR A 186 -5.15 9.71 -1.91
N GLN A 187 -5.80 10.85 -2.08
CA GLN A 187 -7.03 11.19 -1.36
C GLN A 187 -8.03 11.86 -2.29
N GLU A 188 -9.31 11.55 -2.12
CA GLU A 188 -10.40 12.17 -2.87
C GLU A 188 -11.65 12.26 -2.01
N GLU A 189 -12.36 13.38 -2.12
CA GLU A 189 -13.67 13.59 -1.50
C GLU A 189 -14.78 13.35 -2.51
N LEU A 190 -15.79 12.58 -2.10
CA LEU A 190 -16.99 12.38 -2.89
C LEU A 190 -17.84 13.66 -2.88
N ARG A 191 -17.97 14.31 -4.04
CA ARG A 191 -18.74 15.56 -4.20
C ARG A 191 -20.14 15.38 -4.77
N ASP A 192 -20.43 14.22 -5.37
CA ASP A 192 -21.71 13.91 -5.99
C ASP A 192 -22.04 12.42 -5.77
N PRO A 193 -23.24 12.08 -5.25
CA PRO A 193 -23.61 10.69 -4.97
C PRO A 193 -23.61 9.80 -6.24
N THR A 194 -23.83 10.36 -7.43
CA THR A 194 -23.81 9.63 -8.70
C THR A 194 -22.40 9.21 -9.14
N ARG A 195 -21.36 9.68 -8.43
CA ARG A 195 -19.95 9.36 -8.72
C ARG A 195 -19.33 8.39 -7.72
N ILE A 196 -20.10 7.85 -6.77
CA ILE A 196 -19.56 7.02 -5.68
C ILE A 196 -18.79 5.79 -6.21
N THR A 197 -19.28 5.15 -7.28
CA THR A 197 -18.64 3.97 -7.86
C THR A 197 -17.33 4.31 -8.57
N GLU A 198 -17.31 5.42 -9.33
CA GLU A 198 -16.14 5.94 -10.03
C GLU A 198 -15.03 6.34 -9.04
N VAL A 199 -15.38 7.12 -8.01
CA VAL A 199 -14.44 7.61 -7.00
C VAL A 199 -13.86 6.46 -6.19
N LEU A 200 -14.71 5.55 -5.69
CA LEU A 200 -14.25 4.40 -4.93
C LEU A 200 -13.32 3.50 -5.77
N ASN A 201 -13.71 3.21 -7.02
CA ASN A 201 -12.87 2.41 -7.92
C ASN A 201 -11.50 3.06 -8.14
N ARG A 202 -11.47 4.37 -8.36
CA ARG A 202 -10.22 5.13 -8.53
C ARG A 202 -9.35 5.09 -7.28
N CYS A 203 -9.92 5.29 -6.09
CA CYS A 203 -9.19 5.19 -4.83
C CYS A 203 -8.55 3.81 -4.67
N ILE A 204 -9.32 2.73 -4.86
CA ILE A 204 -8.81 1.35 -4.76
C ILE A 204 -7.67 1.12 -5.77
N GLU A 205 -7.84 1.51 -7.03
CA GLU A 205 -6.78 1.38 -8.05
C GLU A 205 -5.52 2.17 -7.69
N LYS A 206 -5.68 3.38 -7.14
CA LYS A 206 -4.56 4.21 -6.67
C LYS A 206 -3.82 3.54 -5.50
N ALA A 207 -4.53 2.92 -4.57
CA ALA A 207 -3.92 2.18 -3.46
C ALA A 207 -3.05 1.04 -3.96
N ILE A 208 -3.59 0.22 -4.87
CA ILE A 208 -2.90 -0.95 -5.45
C ILE A 208 -1.68 -0.51 -6.26
N ARG A 209 -1.82 0.54 -7.09
CA ARG A 209 -0.71 1.06 -7.91
C ARG A 209 0.36 1.74 -7.07
N GLY A 210 -0.04 2.51 -6.07
CA GLY A 210 0.88 3.16 -5.13
C GLY A 210 1.52 2.19 -4.13
N SER A 211 0.92 1.00 -3.95
CA SER A 211 1.24 0.07 -2.87
C SER A 211 1.32 0.81 -1.54
N ALA A 212 0.24 1.53 -1.22
CA ALA A 212 0.13 2.40 -0.06
C ALA A 212 -1.35 2.70 0.23
N PRO A 213 -1.68 3.21 1.44
CA PRO A 213 -3.05 3.57 1.78
C PRO A 213 -3.59 4.70 0.90
N VAL A 214 -4.91 4.73 0.74
CA VAL A 214 -5.67 5.83 0.14
C VAL A 214 -6.79 6.26 1.06
N GLN A 215 -7.18 7.52 0.95
CA GLN A 215 -8.34 8.06 1.65
C GLN A 215 -9.47 8.32 0.67
N MET A 216 -10.67 7.81 0.96
CA MET A 216 -11.91 8.28 0.36
C MET A 216 -12.71 9.02 1.43
N ASN A 217 -12.82 10.34 1.28
CA ASN A 217 -13.63 11.17 2.16
C ASN A 217 -15.08 11.21 1.67
N ILE A 218 -16.05 10.98 2.55
CA ILE A 218 -17.46 10.89 2.18
C ILE A 218 -18.31 11.78 3.11
N PRO A 219 -18.79 12.94 2.63
CA PRO A 219 -19.76 13.76 3.35
C PRO A 219 -21.03 12.98 3.68
N ARG A 220 -21.58 13.21 4.87
CA ARG A 220 -22.79 12.52 5.37
C ARG A 220 -23.97 12.60 4.42
N ASP A 221 -24.14 13.72 3.73
CA ASP A 221 -25.22 13.96 2.78
C ASP A 221 -25.04 13.24 1.44
N MET A 222 -23.93 12.51 1.23
CA MET A 222 -23.75 11.61 0.09
C MET A 222 -24.41 10.25 0.30
N TRP A 223 -24.74 9.89 1.54
CA TRP A 223 -25.46 8.65 1.86
C TRP A 223 -26.97 8.81 1.70
N CYS A 224 -27.67 7.68 1.71
CA CYS A 224 -29.12 7.53 1.60
C CYS A 224 -29.70 8.16 0.33
N LYS A 225 -28.92 8.20 -0.77
CA LYS A 225 -29.37 8.71 -2.07
C LYS A 225 -29.71 7.55 -2.98
N VAL A 226 -30.86 7.64 -3.64
CA VAL A 226 -31.20 6.73 -4.74
C VAL A 226 -30.67 7.33 -6.04
N VAL A 227 -29.74 6.64 -6.68
CA VAL A 227 -29.04 7.08 -7.88
C VAL A 227 -29.18 6.06 -9.00
N GLU A 228 -29.16 6.53 -10.25
CA GLU A 228 -28.99 5.68 -11.43
C GLU A 228 -27.50 5.66 -11.79
N ILE A 229 -26.84 4.55 -11.48
CA ILE A 229 -25.37 4.47 -11.54
C ILE A 229 -24.92 3.19 -12.23
N GLU A 230 -23.81 3.28 -12.95
CA GLU A 230 -23.10 2.13 -13.50
C GLU A 230 -22.04 1.67 -12.49
N ILE A 231 -21.84 0.36 -12.39
CA ILE A 231 -20.73 -0.22 -11.61
C ILE A 231 -19.58 -0.45 -12.59
N PRO A 232 -18.51 0.38 -12.55
CA PRO A 232 -17.45 0.34 -13.54
C PRO A 232 -16.88 -1.05 -13.70
N GLY A 233 -16.60 -1.46 -14.94
CA GLY A 233 -15.73 -2.61 -15.24
C GLY A 233 -14.44 -2.51 -14.43
N GLY A 234 -13.99 -3.63 -13.84
CA GLY A 234 -12.70 -3.63 -13.14
C GLY A 234 -11.60 -3.55 -14.19
N VAL A 235 -11.00 -2.38 -14.39
CA VAL A 235 -9.90 -2.22 -15.34
C VAL A 235 -8.60 -2.36 -14.57
N GLN A 236 -8.09 -3.59 -14.49
CA GLN A 236 -6.78 -3.82 -13.92
C GLN A 236 -5.72 -3.57 -14.98
N LEU A 237 -5.06 -2.42 -14.91
CA LEU A 237 -3.87 -2.16 -15.71
C LEU A 237 -2.75 -3.11 -15.27
N GLU A 238 -2.22 -3.87 -16.21
CA GLU A 238 -1.05 -4.71 -15.97
C GLU A 238 0.17 -3.83 -15.68
N ARG A 239 1.05 -4.32 -14.81
CA ARG A 239 2.35 -3.68 -14.57
C ARG A 239 3.27 -4.01 -15.75
N SER A 240 3.89 -2.98 -16.34
CA SER A 240 4.87 -3.18 -17.39
C SER A 240 6.07 -4.00 -16.88
N PRO A 241 6.60 -4.96 -17.65
CA PRO A 241 7.84 -5.67 -17.31
C PRO A 241 9.09 -4.77 -17.39
N GLY A 242 8.93 -3.51 -17.84
CA GLY A 242 10.03 -2.61 -18.18
C GLY A 242 10.26 -2.57 -19.70
N GLY A 243 11.03 -1.58 -20.16
CA GLY A 243 11.39 -1.46 -21.56
C GLY A 243 12.35 -2.57 -21.98
N VAL A 244 12.08 -3.22 -23.13
CA VAL A 244 12.90 -4.34 -23.66
C VAL A 244 14.39 -3.98 -23.70
N LYS A 245 14.73 -2.76 -24.15
CA LYS A 245 16.11 -2.27 -24.20
C LYS A 245 16.73 -2.13 -22.81
N SER A 246 16.00 -1.54 -21.85
CA SER A 246 16.47 -1.36 -20.46
C SER A 246 16.72 -2.70 -19.77
N VAL A 247 15.82 -3.66 -20.00
CA VAL A 247 15.94 -5.04 -19.50
C VAL A 247 17.17 -5.74 -20.10
N ALA A 248 17.37 -5.63 -21.42
CA ALA A 248 18.53 -6.21 -22.09
C ALA A 248 19.85 -5.61 -21.57
N SER A 249 19.93 -4.28 -21.44
CA SER A 249 21.12 -3.62 -20.89
C SER A 249 21.41 -4.00 -19.44
N ALA A 250 20.38 -4.16 -18.60
CA ALA A 250 20.57 -4.63 -17.23
C ALA A 250 21.09 -6.08 -17.19
N ALA A 251 20.58 -6.95 -18.07
CA ALA A 251 21.04 -8.32 -18.19
C ALA A 251 22.50 -8.41 -18.67
N GLU A 252 22.91 -7.56 -19.62
CA GLU A 252 24.30 -7.45 -20.08
C GLU A 252 25.24 -7.00 -18.95
N LEU A 253 24.86 -5.97 -18.20
CA LEU A 253 25.62 -5.49 -17.03
C LEU A 253 25.81 -6.60 -15.99
N LEU A 254 24.75 -7.33 -15.66
CA LEU A 254 24.81 -8.44 -14.70
C LEU A 254 25.64 -9.62 -15.23
N SER A 255 25.63 -9.87 -16.54
CA SER A 255 26.40 -10.97 -17.15
C SER A 255 27.90 -10.68 -17.20
N ALA A 256 28.29 -9.40 -17.27
CA ALA A 256 29.68 -8.97 -17.25
C ALA A 256 30.23 -8.71 -15.83
N ALA A 257 29.36 -8.68 -14.81
CA ALA A 257 29.74 -8.45 -13.43
C ALA A 257 30.62 -9.58 -12.89
N LYS A 258 31.70 -9.21 -12.19
CA LYS A 258 32.59 -10.13 -11.49
C LYS A 258 32.04 -10.50 -10.11
N PHE A 259 31.34 -9.58 -9.46
CA PHE A 259 30.77 -9.77 -8.14
C PHE A 259 29.38 -9.10 -7.99
N PRO A 260 28.36 -9.60 -8.71
CA PRO A 260 27.02 -9.04 -8.60
C PRO A 260 26.39 -9.40 -7.25
N VAL A 261 25.68 -8.44 -6.64
CA VAL A 261 24.89 -8.65 -5.41
C VAL A 261 23.44 -8.25 -5.65
N ILE A 262 22.49 -9.08 -5.21
CA ILE A 262 21.06 -8.77 -5.29
C ILE A 262 20.61 -8.16 -3.97
N LEU A 263 19.84 -7.07 -4.03
CA LEU A 263 19.19 -6.45 -2.88
C LEU A 263 17.68 -6.51 -3.04
N ASN A 264 17.03 -7.43 -2.31
CA ASN A 264 15.59 -7.61 -2.32
C ASN A 264 14.90 -6.68 -1.31
N GLY A 265 13.80 -6.06 -1.71
CA GLY A 265 12.88 -5.32 -0.84
C GLY A 265 11.46 -5.85 -0.90
N ALA A 266 10.52 -5.10 -0.33
CA ALA A 266 9.11 -5.47 -0.26
C ALA A 266 8.53 -5.93 -1.61
N GLY A 267 8.92 -5.27 -2.71
CA GLY A 267 8.36 -5.56 -4.03
C GLY A 267 8.57 -6.99 -4.52
N THR A 268 9.58 -7.73 -4.03
CA THR A 268 9.75 -9.16 -4.37
C THR A 268 8.74 -10.05 -3.67
N ILE A 269 8.29 -9.66 -2.48
CA ILE A 269 7.20 -10.32 -1.74
C ILE A 269 5.87 -10.00 -2.41
N LEU A 270 5.65 -8.72 -2.74
CA LEU A 270 4.39 -8.24 -3.30
C LEU A 270 4.14 -8.75 -4.73
N ALA A 271 5.19 -9.05 -5.49
CA ALA A 271 5.07 -9.57 -6.86
C ALA A 271 4.71 -11.06 -6.88
N ASP A 272 3.78 -11.45 -7.76
CA ASP A 272 3.46 -12.87 -7.97
C ASP A 272 4.70 -13.63 -8.50
N GLY A 273 5.19 -14.58 -7.70
CA GLY A 273 6.42 -15.32 -8.00
C GLY A 273 7.73 -14.53 -7.85
N GLY A 274 7.71 -13.33 -7.26
CA GLY A 274 8.88 -12.46 -7.17
C GLY A 274 10.05 -13.09 -6.38
N ILE A 275 9.78 -13.74 -5.26
CA ILE A 275 10.79 -14.48 -4.47
C ILE A 275 11.42 -15.61 -5.30
N GLU A 276 10.61 -16.38 -6.03
CA GLU A 276 11.10 -17.50 -6.83
C GLU A 276 11.90 -17.02 -8.05
N ALA A 277 11.47 -15.93 -8.70
CA ALA A 277 12.23 -15.29 -9.77
C ALA A 277 13.59 -14.78 -9.28
N SER A 278 13.63 -14.14 -8.10
CA SER A 278 14.87 -13.72 -7.45
C SER A 278 15.77 -14.92 -7.14
N ARG A 279 15.21 -16.03 -6.64
CA ARG A 279 15.96 -17.27 -6.36
C ARG A 279 16.63 -17.82 -7.61
N LYS A 280 15.88 -17.99 -8.71
CA LYS A 280 16.42 -18.47 -10.00
C LYS A 280 17.52 -17.54 -10.52
N LEU A 281 17.35 -16.23 -10.38
CA LEU A 281 18.35 -15.25 -10.81
C LEU A 281 19.63 -15.34 -9.98
N ALA A 282 19.50 -15.42 -8.65
CA ALA A 282 20.63 -15.61 -7.75
C ALA A 282 21.42 -16.89 -8.07
N GLU A 283 20.72 -17.99 -8.36
CA GLU A 283 21.35 -19.26 -8.78
C GLU A 283 22.09 -19.13 -10.12
N ARG A 284 21.48 -18.45 -11.09
CA ARG A 284 22.06 -18.26 -12.42
C ARG A 284 23.32 -17.41 -12.41
N LEU A 285 23.37 -16.40 -11.54
CA LEU A 285 24.49 -15.48 -11.36
C LEU A 285 25.50 -15.95 -10.32
N SER A 286 25.16 -16.97 -9.52
CA SER A 286 25.87 -17.30 -8.27
C SER A 286 26.05 -16.08 -7.35
N ALA A 287 25.06 -15.20 -7.33
CA ALA A 287 25.09 -13.92 -6.63
C ALA A 287 24.54 -14.06 -5.20
N PRO A 288 25.20 -13.49 -4.18
CA PRO A 288 24.60 -13.37 -2.85
C PRO A 288 23.39 -12.42 -2.88
N VAL A 289 22.43 -12.69 -2.01
CA VAL A 289 21.18 -11.93 -1.88
C VAL A 289 21.08 -11.33 -0.49
N CYS A 290 21.09 -10.00 -0.44
CA CYS A 290 20.79 -9.21 0.74
C CYS A 290 19.30 -8.84 0.74
N CYS A 291 18.73 -8.67 1.93
CA CYS A 291 17.36 -8.17 2.08
C CYS A 291 17.34 -6.78 2.74
N ASN A 292 16.30 -6.00 2.46
CA ASN A 292 16.03 -4.79 3.22
C ASN A 292 15.69 -5.14 4.68
N TYR A 293 16.13 -4.30 5.63
CA TYR A 293 15.98 -4.49 7.08
C TYR A 293 14.55 -4.82 7.55
N GLN A 294 13.54 -4.25 6.89
CA GLN A 294 12.12 -4.45 7.25
C GLN A 294 11.44 -5.60 6.50
N HIS A 295 12.16 -6.28 5.61
CA HIS A 295 11.62 -7.32 4.71
C HIS A 295 12.59 -8.50 4.64
N ASN A 296 12.93 -9.04 5.80
CA ASN A 296 13.86 -10.19 5.93
C ASN A 296 13.32 -11.45 5.23
N ASP A 297 12.01 -11.50 5.02
CA ASP A 297 11.24 -12.53 4.30
C ASP A 297 11.29 -12.38 2.77
N ALA A 298 12.00 -11.38 2.24
CA ALA A 298 12.11 -11.14 0.81
C ALA A 298 13.00 -12.15 0.05
N PHE A 299 13.58 -13.15 0.75
CA PHE A 299 14.33 -14.25 0.16
C PHE A 299 14.34 -15.48 1.11
N PRO A 300 14.42 -16.74 0.62
CA PRO A 300 14.40 -17.90 1.50
C PRO A 300 15.65 -17.95 2.40
N GLY A 301 15.45 -17.84 3.72
CA GLY A 301 16.55 -17.75 4.68
C GLY A 301 17.46 -18.98 4.77
N SER A 302 16.97 -20.15 4.33
CA SER A 302 17.74 -21.40 4.25
C SER A 302 18.56 -21.54 2.95
N HIS A 303 18.40 -20.62 2.00
CA HIS A 303 19.07 -20.70 0.72
C HIS A 303 20.56 -20.37 0.86
N ARG A 304 21.44 -21.12 0.19
CA ARG A 304 22.90 -20.95 0.30
C ARG A 304 23.43 -19.55 -0.06
N PHE A 305 22.68 -18.81 -0.88
CA PHE A 305 23.02 -17.45 -1.30
C PHE A 305 22.36 -16.35 -0.45
N PHE A 306 21.59 -16.71 0.58
CA PHE A 306 21.03 -15.72 1.49
C PHE A 306 22.13 -15.13 2.38
N ALA A 307 22.35 -13.82 2.26
CA ALA A 307 23.33 -13.10 3.06
C ALA A 307 22.74 -12.49 4.33
N GLY A 308 21.41 -12.42 4.44
CA GLY A 308 20.72 -11.74 5.54
C GLY A 308 20.32 -10.30 5.21
N PRO A 309 19.67 -9.62 6.16
CA PRO A 309 19.23 -8.24 5.97
C PRO A 309 20.36 -7.22 6.14
N LEU A 310 20.29 -6.10 5.42
CA LEU A 310 21.12 -4.92 5.67
C LEU A 310 20.63 -4.12 6.89
N GLY A 311 21.46 -3.22 7.41
CA GLY A 311 21.10 -2.27 8.47
C GLY A 311 21.95 -2.39 9.74
N TYR A 312 21.76 -1.47 10.69
CA TYR A 312 22.58 -1.35 11.91
C TYR A 312 22.64 -2.63 12.75
N ASN A 313 21.51 -3.33 12.86
CA ASN A 313 21.39 -4.63 13.51
C ASN A 313 21.16 -5.76 12.48
N GLY A 314 21.64 -5.57 11.26
CA GLY A 314 21.55 -6.53 10.17
C GLY A 314 22.69 -7.54 10.16
N SER A 315 22.81 -8.28 9.06
CA SER A 315 23.88 -9.22 8.82
C SER A 315 25.18 -8.50 8.44
N LYS A 316 26.22 -8.70 9.24
CA LYS A 316 27.58 -8.22 8.92
C LYS A 316 28.06 -8.77 7.57
N ALA A 317 27.75 -10.04 7.27
CA ALA A 317 28.10 -10.65 5.99
C ALA A 317 27.40 -9.94 4.82
N ALA A 318 26.12 -9.59 4.96
CA ALA A 318 25.41 -8.83 3.93
C ALA A 318 26.07 -7.47 3.66
N MET A 319 26.42 -6.72 4.72
CA MET A 319 27.10 -5.42 4.61
C MET A 319 28.49 -5.54 3.95
N GLU A 320 29.27 -6.56 4.30
CA GLU A 320 30.59 -6.80 3.70
C GLU A 320 30.52 -7.28 2.24
N LEU A 321 29.50 -8.05 1.88
CA LEU A 321 29.31 -8.53 0.51
C LEU A 321 28.85 -7.40 -0.40
N ILE A 322 27.83 -6.64 0.00
CA ILE A 322 27.28 -5.58 -0.84
C ILE A 322 28.27 -4.42 -1.05
N SER A 323 29.13 -4.12 -0.08
CA SER A 323 30.18 -3.10 -0.24
C SER A 323 31.29 -3.49 -1.21
N LYS A 324 31.43 -4.79 -1.51
CA LYS A 324 32.38 -5.33 -2.52
C LYS A 324 31.75 -5.51 -3.89
N ALA A 325 30.44 -5.27 -4.02
CA ALA A 325 29.71 -5.44 -5.26
C ALA A 325 30.24 -4.51 -6.35
N ASP A 326 30.50 -5.04 -7.54
CA ASP A 326 30.73 -4.23 -8.73
C ASP A 326 29.41 -3.86 -9.43
N VAL A 327 28.36 -4.66 -9.23
CA VAL A 327 26.99 -4.36 -9.64
C VAL A 327 26.01 -4.76 -8.53
N VAL A 328 25.11 -3.84 -8.15
CA VAL A 328 23.98 -4.14 -7.25
C VAL A 328 22.68 -4.17 -8.03
N LEU A 329 21.97 -5.30 -7.99
CA LEU A 329 20.61 -5.41 -8.52
C LEU A 329 19.58 -5.15 -7.41
N ALA A 330 19.03 -3.95 -7.38
CA ALA A 330 17.98 -3.56 -6.45
C ALA A 330 16.60 -4.01 -6.96
N LEU A 331 15.98 -4.99 -6.29
CA LEU A 331 14.67 -5.52 -6.65
C LEU A 331 13.60 -5.09 -5.64
N GLY A 332 12.63 -4.28 -6.09
CA GLY A 332 11.47 -3.94 -5.26
C GLY A 332 11.81 -3.17 -3.98
N THR A 333 12.87 -2.36 -3.99
CA THR A 333 13.33 -1.56 -2.85
C THR A 333 13.40 -0.07 -3.20
N ARG A 334 13.23 0.80 -2.19
CA ARG A 334 13.37 2.26 -2.30
C ARG A 334 14.78 2.77 -1.99
N LEU A 335 15.72 1.87 -1.64
CA LEU A 335 17.07 2.25 -1.20
C LEU A 335 17.01 3.27 -0.05
N ASN A 336 16.28 2.91 1.02
CA ASN A 336 16.16 3.73 2.22
C ASN A 336 17.48 3.75 3.01
N PRO A 337 17.61 4.59 4.06
CA PRO A 337 18.83 4.68 4.86
C PRO A 337 19.26 3.39 5.59
N PHE A 338 18.42 2.35 5.62
CA PHE A 338 18.79 1.02 6.15
C PHE A 338 19.30 0.07 5.06
N SER A 339 19.14 0.45 3.80
CA SER A 339 19.52 -0.30 2.60
C SER A 339 20.67 0.35 1.81
N THR A 340 21.14 1.53 2.22
CA THR A 340 22.23 2.32 1.61
C THR A 340 23.24 2.68 2.68
#